data_AF-A0A847S0U8-F1
#
_entry.id   AF-A0A847S0U8-F1
#
_cell.length_a   1.000
_cell.length_b   1.000
_cell.length_c   1.000
_cell.angle_alpha   90.00
_cell.angle_beta   90.00
_cell.angle_gamma   90.00
#
_symmetry.space_group_name_H-M   'P 1'
#
loop_
_entity.id
_entity.type
_entity.pdbx_description
1 polymer ?
#
loop_
_entity_poly.entity_id
_entity_poly.type
_entity_poly.pdbx_seq_one_letter_code
_entity_poly.pdbx_strand_id
1 'polypeptide(L)'
;MSYFNHLLELLRQEREEDKQSWLRLTASSSAAERRANGLTWYPVAIRGTEMSRGDYLTVEVERTTHQDITHQLRFGVSAVLFSNHDPQQDRIEGTVTFQGGNRLKLTLRTDELPEWADNGKLGIDLLFDDNSYDEMQQALKQAMALADKPEGHLVKILTGEKKPTFDTTTPPVTLPGLNTVQQEAVNRILSANELAIVHGPPGTGKTTTLVQAIKALIKKDQQKILVVAPSNTAVDLLSEKLADEGLNVLRVGNPARVSERLSALTLDSKMSEHASMKEVKRLKKQASEFKNMAHKYKRNFGKAEREQRKALFDEAHKIMKEVDKTEQYITDDLIAKAQVITATLVGANHYTVRNVRYHTLVIDEAGQALEPACWIPIIKAQKVIFAGDHCQLPPTIKSPDAARQGLSNTLLEKSVALHPEAVVLLEEQYRMNEMIMGYASSVFYENKLKAHHTVAARRLFADDVPLAFVDTAGCGFDEKAEGTSTSNPEEASFLFRHLLQLVATWKTQQGNNPFPEIAIISPYKQQVYLLQEQLQHAAELLPHAASISVNTIDSFQGQERDVVYISMTRSNADNNIGFLSDIRRMNVAMTRARKKLVVVGDSATLSQLPFYAGFIAYAEAQNAYQSAWEFMDL
;
A
#
# COMPACT_ATOMS: atom_id res chain seq x y z
N MET A 1 22.94 -9.41 19.27
CA MET A 1 23.20 -10.33 18.14
C MET A 1 22.07 -11.32 17.87
N SER A 2 21.42 -11.94 18.87
CA SER A 2 20.32 -12.90 18.64
C SER A 2 19.11 -12.31 17.91
N TYR A 3 18.75 -11.05 18.21
CA TYR A 3 17.59 -10.36 17.65
C TYR A 3 17.57 -10.31 16.11
N PHE A 4 18.62 -9.73 15.51
CA PHE A 4 18.71 -9.57 14.06
C PHE A 4 18.92 -10.90 13.32
N ASN A 5 19.62 -11.86 13.94
CA ASN A 5 19.78 -13.20 13.37
C ASN A 5 18.43 -13.94 13.29
N HIS A 6 17.58 -13.81 14.31
CA HIS A 6 16.22 -14.36 14.27
C HIS A 6 15.39 -13.74 13.15
N LEU A 7 15.39 -12.42 13.02
CA LEU A 7 14.66 -11.74 11.94
C LEU A 7 15.15 -12.12 10.53
N LEU A 8 16.47 -12.30 10.36
CA LEU A 8 17.06 -12.76 9.09
C LEU A 8 16.56 -14.17 8.73
N GLU A 9 16.45 -15.06 9.71
CA GLU A 9 15.94 -16.42 9.50
C GLU A 9 14.45 -16.42 9.13
N LEU A 10 13.63 -15.64 9.84
CA LEU A 10 12.21 -15.51 9.51
C LEU A 10 11.99 -14.92 8.11
N LEU A 11 12.79 -13.91 7.74
CA LEU A 11 12.74 -13.30 6.41
C LEU A 11 13.16 -14.29 5.31
N ARG A 12 14.08 -15.20 5.61
CA ARG A 12 14.48 -16.28 4.69
C ARG A 12 13.34 -17.28 4.47
N GLN A 13 12.67 -17.69 5.55
CA GLN A 13 11.50 -18.58 5.48
C GLN A 13 10.36 -17.94 4.68
N GLU A 14 10.09 -16.66 4.91
CA GLU A 14 9.09 -15.89 4.16
C GLU A 14 9.44 -15.81 2.66
N ARG A 15 10.69 -15.45 2.33
CA ARG A 15 11.16 -15.38 0.93
C ARG A 15 10.98 -16.71 0.21
N GLU A 16 11.33 -17.81 0.86
CA GLU A 16 11.23 -19.13 0.24
C GLU A 16 9.76 -19.51 0.00
N GLU A 17 8.86 -19.34 0.98
CA GLU A 17 7.44 -19.67 0.79
C GLU A 17 6.79 -18.79 -0.29
N ASP A 18 7.07 -17.49 -0.28
CA ASP A 18 6.56 -16.54 -1.29
C ASP A 18 7.06 -16.92 -2.68
N LYS A 19 8.34 -17.25 -2.83
CA LYS A 19 8.92 -17.72 -4.08
C LYS A 19 8.30 -19.04 -4.55
N GLN A 20 8.10 -20.01 -3.68
CA GLN A 20 7.46 -21.28 -4.02
C GLN A 20 5.99 -21.09 -4.40
N SER A 21 5.27 -20.20 -3.73
CA SER A 21 3.90 -19.82 -4.07
C SER A 21 3.84 -19.16 -5.46
N TRP A 22 4.76 -18.23 -5.73
CA TRP A 22 4.88 -17.57 -7.02
C TRP A 22 5.23 -18.56 -8.15
N LEU A 23 6.12 -19.51 -7.90
CA LEU A 23 6.46 -20.57 -8.87
C LEU A 23 5.27 -21.48 -9.15
N ARG A 24 4.52 -21.89 -8.12
CA ARG A 24 3.29 -22.69 -8.29
C ARG A 24 2.25 -21.97 -9.15
N LEU A 25 2.11 -20.65 -8.96
CA LEU A 25 1.20 -19.79 -9.72
C LEU A 25 1.67 -19.53 -11.15
N THR A 26 2.99 -19.43 -11.41
CA THR A 26 3.49 -19.06 -12.74
C THR A 26 3.83 -20.23 -13.64
N ALA A 27 4.25 -21.37 -13.08
CA ALA A 27 4.67 -22.54 -13.86
C ALA A 27 3.50 -23.29 -14.52
N SER A 28 2.32 -23.31 -13.86
CA SER A 28 1.14 -24.03 -14.34
C SER A 28 0.16 -23.16 -15.12
N SER A 29 0.26 -21.83 -15.00
CA SER A 29 -0.71 -20.92 -15.60
C SER A 29 -0.40 -20.52 -17.03
N SER A 30 -1.43 -20.55 -17.87
CA SER A 30 -1.38 -20.00 -19.23
C SER A 30 -1.10 -18.49 -19.23
N ALA A 31 -0.59 -17.93 -20.34
CA ALA A 31 -0.40 -16.47 -20.45
C ALA A 31 -1.72 -15.69 -20.29
N ALA A 32 -2.87 -16.32 -20.61
CA ALA A 32 -4.19 -15.75 -20.39
C ALA A 32 -4.54 -15.66 -18.89
N GLU A 33 -4.29 -16.73 -18.12
CA GLU A 33 -4.48 -16.73 -16.67
C GLU A 33 -3.54 -15.76 -15.97
N ARG A 34 -2.25 -15.74 -16.34
CA ARG A 34 -1.30 -14.78 -15.76
C ARG A 34 -1.70 -13.34 -16.04
N ARG A 35 -2.25 -13.06 -17.23
CA ARG A 35 -2.82 -11.76 -17.57
C ARG A 35 -4.05 -11.43 -16.72
N ALA A 36 -4.97 -12.38 -16.53
CA ALA A 36 -6.15 -12.18 -15.68
C ALA A 36 -5.75 -11.90 -14.21
N ASN A 37 -4.66 -12.50 -13.74
CA ASN A 37 -4.06 -12.23 -12.43
C ASN A 37 -3.19 -10.96 -12.37
N GLY A 38 -3.10 -10.21 -13.47
CA GLY A 38 -2.33 -8.97 -13.56
C GLY A 38 -0.81 -9.13 -13.55
N LEU A 39 -0.30 -10.34 -13.77
CA LEU A 39 1.14 -10.65 -13.77
C LEU A 39 1.79 -10.48 -15.15
N THR A 40 0.99 -10.43 -16.21
CA THR A 40 1.49 -10.47 -17.59
C THR A 40 0.79 -9.45 -18.47
N TRP A 41 1.56 -8.71 -19.27
CA TRP A 41 1.05 -8.03 -20.46
C TRP A 41 1.21 -8.96 -21.67
N TYR A 42 0.10 -9.37 -22.28
CA TYR A 42 0.13 -10.22 -23.47
C TYR A 42 -1.17 -10.08 -24.29
N PRO A 43 -1.09 -9.88 -25.62
CA PRO A 43 0.10 -9.56 -26.41
C PRO A 43 0.58 -8.11 -26.23
N VAL A 44 1.88 -7.88 -26.46
CA VAL A 44 2.49 -6.55 -26.59
C VAL A 44 3.14 -6.38 -27.97
N ALA A 45 3.33 -5.13 -28.39
CA ALA A 45 4.07 -4.76 -29.59
C ALA A 45 5.23 -3.83 -29.24
N ILE A 46 6.41 -4.06 -29.82
CA ILE A 46 7.55 -3.15 -29.70
C ILE A 46 7.27 -1.90 -30.53
N ARG A 47 7.39 -0.72 -29.92
CA ARG A 47 7.22 0.61 -30.55
C ARG A 47 8.52 1.34 -30.81
N GLY A 48 9.57 1.00 -30.06
CA GLY A 48 10.88 1.59 -30.25
C GLY A 48 11.94 0.90 -29.39
N THR A 49 13.19 1.18 -29.71
CA THR A 49 14.34 0.78 -28.90
C THR A 49 15.30 1.95 -28.73
N GLU A 50 15.87 2.07 -27.54
CA GLU A 50 16.90 3.05 -27.21
C GLU A 50 17.99 2.36 -26.38
N MET A 51 19.23 2.87 -26.37
CA MET A 51 20.24 2.36 -25.44
C MET A 51 20.28 3.23 -24.19
N SER A 52 20.31 2.58 -23.04
CA SER A 52 20.38 3.21 -21.72
C SER A 52 21.81 3.23 -21.18
N ARG A 53 21.98 3.70 -19.94
CA ARG A 53 23.28 3.72 -19.24
C ARG A 53 23.86 2.30 -19.16
N GLY A 54 25.11 2.12 -19.58
CA GLY A 54 25.86 0.87 -19.43
C GLY A 54 25.65 -0.15 -20.56
N ASP A 55 25.37 0.30 -21.79
CA ASP A 55 25.17 -0.56 -22.99
C ASP A 55 23.98 -1.53 -22.93
N TYR A 56 23.03 -1.29 -22.02
CA TYR A 56 21.78 -2.04 -21.96
C TYR A 56 20.72 -1.48 -22.91
N LEU A 57 20.11 -2.36 -23.70
CA LEU A 57 19.00 -2.06 -24.60
C LEU A 57 17.72 -1.80 -23.80
N THR A 58 17.07 -0.68 -24.05
CA THR A 58 15.73 -0.37 -23.56
C THR A 58 14.72 -0.49 -24.67
N VAL A 59 13.69 -1.30 -24.46
CA VAL A 59 12.63 -1.59 -25.41
C VAL A 59 11.36 -0.90 -24.95
N GLU A 60 10.81 0.00 -25.77
CA GLU A 60 9.48 0.56 -25.58
C GLU A 60 8.45 -0.41 -26.17
N VAL A 61 7.56 -0.90 -25.33
CA VAL A 61 6.45 -1.77 -25.72
C VAL A 61 5.11 -1.09 -25.45
N GLU A 62 4.11 -1.51 -26.22
CA GLU A 62 2.72 -1.10 -26.03
C GLU A 62 1.81 -2.33 -25.94
N ARG A 63 0.90 -2.30 -24.96
CA ARG A 63 -0.15 -3.30 -24.82
C ARG A 63 -1.24 -3.07 -25.86
N THR A 64 -1.41 -4.03 -26.77
CA THR A 64 -2.31 -3.88 -27.92
C THR A 64 -3.76 -4.25 -27.64
N THR A 65 -4.02 -5.04 -26.60
CA THR A 65 -5.37 -5.51 -26.23
C THR A 65 -5.53 -5.66 -24.71
N HIS A 66 -6.76 -5.81 -24.23
CA HIS A 66 -7.09 -6.02 -22.81
C HIS A 66 -6.60 -4.87 -21.92
N GLN A 67 -6.66 -3.63 -22.43
CA GLN A 67 -6.11 -2.43 -21.78
C GLN A 67 -6.82 -2.09 -20.45
N ASP A 68 -8.01 -2.63 -20.26
CA ASP A 68 -8.88 -2.57 -19.09
C ASP A 68 -8.41 -3.46 -17.92
N ILE A 69 -7.59 -4.49 -18.17
CA ILE A 69 -7.13 -5.39 -17.12
C ILE A 69 -6.00 -4.73 -16.31
N THR A 70 -6.23 -4.56 -15.01
CA THR A 70 -5.24 -4.08 -14.04
C THR A 70 -4.04 -5.03 -13.92
N HIS A 71 -2.85 -4.48 -13.72
CA HIS A 71 -1.61 -5.25 -13.67
C HIS A 71 -0.64 -4.72 -12.61
N GLN A 72 0.37 -5.53 -12.30
CA GLN A 72 1.36 -5.27 -11.27
C GLN A 72 2.71 -4.76 -11.82
N LEU A 73 2.89 -4.77 -13.15
CA LEU A 73 4.04 -4.19 -13.84
C LEU A 73 4.11 -2.68 -13.58
N ARG A 74 5.16 -2.25 -12.88
CA ARG A 74 5.43 -0.87 -12.46
C ARG A 74 6.91 -0.61 -12.58
N PHE A 75 7.33 0.64 -12.64
CA PHE A 75 8.76 0.93 -12.72
C PHE A 75 9.52 0.36 -11.51
N GLY A 76 10.73 -0.14 -11.79
CA GLY A 76 11.65 -0.77 -10.86
C GLY A 76 11.49 -2.28 -10.74
N VAL A 77 10.38 -2.87 -11.19
CA VAL A 77 10.21 -4.33 -11.09
C VAL A 77 11.03 -5.06 -12.14
N SER A 78 11.56 -6.21 -11.76
CA SER A 78 12.13 -7.18 -12.68
C SER A 78 11.02 -7.79 -13.51
N ALA A 79 11.24 -7.90 -14.82
CA ALA A 79 10.29 -8.47 -15.76
C ALA A 79 11.02 -9.20 -16.87
N VAL A 80 10.32 -10.09 -17.56
CA VAL A 80 10.83 -10.87 -18.68
C VAL A 80 10.03 -10.53 -19.93
N LEU A 81 10.72 -10.10 -20.98
CA LEU A 81 10.16 -10.12 -22.33
C LEU A 81 10.21 -11.56 -22.83
N PHE A 82 9.09 -12.10 -23.31
CA PHE A 82 9.02 -13.44 -23.86
C PHE A 82 8.26 -13.50 -25.19
N SER A 83 8.52 -14.53 -26.00
CA SER A 83 7.68 -14.90 -27.14
C SER A 83 6.80 -16.11 -26.85
N ASN A 84 5.61 -16.16 -27.45
CA ASN A 84 4.74 -17.33 -27.37
C ASN A 84 5.19 -18.50 -28.27
N HIS A 85 6.19 -18.31 -29.13
CA HIS A 85 6.69 -19.34 -30.04
C HIS A 85 7.42 -20.45 -29.28
N ASP A 86 8.40 -20.12 -28.44
CA ASP A 86 8.95 -21.00 -27.39
C ASP A 86 8.99 -20.26 -26.04
N PRO A 87 7.90 -20.29 -25.25
CA PRO A 87 7.80 -19.51 -24.02
C PRO A 87 8.82 -19.89 -22.93
N GLN A 88 9.51 -21.03 -23.06
CA GLN A 88 10.51 -21.45 -22.08
C GLN A 88 11.91 -20.95 -22.43
N GLN A 89 12.26 -20.88 -23.72
CA GLN A 89 13.59 -20.48 -24.19
C GLN A 89 13.63 -19.03 -24.72
N ASP A 90 12.57 -18.56 -25.36
CA ASP A 90 12.46 -17.21 -25.94
C ASP A 90 12.12 -16.20 -24.85
N ARG A 91 13.06 -15.99 -23.92
CA ARG A 91 12.89 -15.14 -22.75
C ARG A 91 14.12 -14.30 -22.49
N ILE A 92 13.93 -13.05 -22.11
CA ILE A 92 15.01 -12.17 -21.70
C ILE A 92 14.60 -11.28 -20.53
N GLU A 93 15.44 -11.29 -19.48
CA GLU A 93 15.23 -10.48 -18.29
C GLU A 93 15.57 -9.01 -18.51
N GLY A 94 14.80 -8.16 -17.87
CA GLY A 94 15.03 -6.74 -17.78
C GLY A 94 14.38 -6.12 -16.55
N THR A 95 14.55 -4.81 -16.44
CA THR A 95 13.91 -4.00 -15.40
C THR A 95 13.02 -2.96 -16.04
N VAL A 96 11.81 -2.82 -15.53
CA VAL A 96 10.87 -1.81 -16.03
C VAL A 96 11.39 -0.42 -15.64
N THR A 97 11.74 0.41 -16.63
CA THR A 97 12.29 1.76 -16.43
C THR A 97 11.30 2.87 -16.74
N PHE A 98 10.10 2.52 -17.20
CA PHE A 98 8.97 3.43 -17.31
C PHE A 98 7.68 2.61 -17.46
N GLN A 99 6.59 3.03 -16.85
CA GLN A 99 5.26 2.54 -17.16
C GLN A 99 4.28 3.70 -17.11
N GLY A 100 3.48 3.85 -18.17
CA GLY A 100 2.50 4.91 -18.29
C GLY A 100 1.40 4.53 -19.27
N GLY A 101 0.15 4.48 -18.78
CA GLY A 101 -0.99 3.98 -19.56
C GLY A 101 -0.70 2.58 -20.12
N ASN A 102 -0.85 2.43 -21.44
CA ASN A 102 -0.61 1.18 -22.16
C ASN A 102 0.84 1.02 -22.66
N ARG A 103 1.75 1.91 -22.28
CA ARG A 103 3.16 1.88 -22.69
C ARG A 103 4.07 1.56 -21.52
N LEU A 104 5.11 0.80 -21.81
CA LEU A 104 6.12 0.40 -20.86
C LEU A 104 7.49 0.43 -21.53
N LYS A 105 8.52 0.87 -20.81
CA LYS A 105 9.92 0.70 -21.21
C LYS A 105 10.58 -0.35 -20.35
N LEU A 106 11.22 -1.32 -20.99
CA LEU A 106 11.93 -2.42 -20.35
C LEU A 106 13.39 -2.36 -20.73
N THR A 107 14.27 -2.14 -19.76
CA THR A 107 15.72 -2.18 -19.96
C THR A 107 16.19 -3.63 -19.82
N LEU A 108 16.52 -4.25 -20.94
CA LEU A 108 16.98 -5.64 -21.05
C LEU A 108 18.46 -5.77 -20.73
N ARG A 109 18.85 -6.93 -20.18
CA ARG A 109 20.25 -7.27 -19.92
C ARG A 109 21.01 -7.73 -21.18
N THR A 110 20.78 -7.07 -22.31
CA THR A 110 21.41 -7.32 -23.63
C THR A 110 21.67 -5.99 -24.33
N ASP A 111 22.53 -5.99 -25.34
CA ASP A 111 22.85 -4.85 -26.20
C ASP A 111 22.00 -4.81 -27.50
N GLU A 112 21.50 -5.96 -27.96
CA GLU A 112 20.64 -6.07 -29.15
C GLU A 112 19.35 -6.86 -28.87
N LEU A 113 18.29 -6.59 -29.66
CA LEU A 113 17.03 -7.35 -29.59
C LEU A 113 17.31 -8.80 -30.02
N PRO A 114 16.81 -9.80 -29.29
CA PRO A 114 16.93 -11.19 -29.71
C PRO A 114 16.25 -11.44 -31.06
N GLU A 115 16.79 -12.34 -31.89
CA GLU A 115 16.20 -12.68 -33.20
C GLU A 115 14.75 -13.21 -33.10
N TRP A 116 14.42 -13.89 -32.00
CA TRP A 116 13.07 -14.37 -31.73
C TRP A 116 12.06 -13.25 -31.42
N ALA A 117 12.51 -12.01 -31.18
CA ALA A 117 11.61 -10.90 -30.88
C ALA A 117 10.65 -10.57 -32.04
N ASP A 118 11.01 -10.97 -33.28
CA ASP A 118 10.14 -10.83 -34.45
C ASP A 118 9.24 -12.06 -34.69
N ASN A 119 9.44 -13.15 -33.94
CA ASN A 119 8.74 -14.42 -34.12
C ASN A 119 7.62 -14.57 -33.09
N GLY A 120 6.37 -14.56 -33.57
CA GLY A 120 5.20 -14.81 -32.73
C GLY A 120 4.66 -13.56 -32.02
N LYS A 121 3.86 -13.79 -30.98
CA LYS A 121 3.30 -12.74 -30.13
C LYS A 121 4.16 -12.59 -28.90
N LEU A 122 4.59 -11.36 -28.64
CA LEU A 122 5.39 -11.03 -27.47
C LEU A 122 4.51 -10.80 -26.24
N GLY A 123 5.07 -11.06 -25.07
CA GLY A 123 4.50 -10.70 -23.79
C GLY A 123 5.57 -10.23 -22.80
N ILE A 124 5.13 -9.62 -21.71
CA ILE A 124 5.98 -9.27 -20.57
C ILE A 124 5.42 -9.93 -19.33
N ASP A 125 6.20 -10.83 -18.73
CA ASP A 125 5.90 -11.45 -17.43
C ASP A 125 6.60 -10.67 -16.31
N LEU A 126 5.88 -10.39 -15.24
CA LEU A 126 6.47 -9.92 -13.98
C LEU A 126 7.31 -11.03 -13.36
N LEU A 127 8.52 -10.73 -12.88
CA LEU A 127 9.34 -11.66 -12.10
C LEU A 127 9.07 -11.53 -10.60
N PHE A 128 9.48 -12.55 -9.84
CA PHE A 128 9.49 -12.50 -8.38
C PHE A 128 10.33 -11.32 -7.87
N ASP A 129 9.85 -10.64 -6.83
CA ASP A 129 10.50 -9.45 -6.26
C ASP A 129 11.62 -9.83 -5.27
N ASP A 130 12.73 -10.34 -5.79
CA ASP A 130 13.91 -10.65 -4.98
C ASP A 130 14.53 -9.39 -4.34
N ASN A 131 14.40 -8.23 -5.00
CA ASN A 131 15.05 -7.00 -4.59
C ASN A 131 14.54 -6.52 -3.22
N SER A 132 13.22 -6.53 -2.99
CA SER A 132 12.66 -6.14 -1.68
C SER A 132 13.22 -6.97 -0.53
N TYR A 133 13.39 -8.29 -0.72
CA TYR A 133 14.00 -9.16 0.29
C TYR A 133 15.49 -8.87 0.50
N ASP A 134 16.22 -8.63 -0.58
CA ASP A 134 17.65 -8.32 -0.50
C ASP A 134 17.90 -6.99 0.24
N GLU A 135 17.07 -5.98 -0.02
CA GLU A 135 17.10 -4.69 0.69
C GLU A 135 16.82 -4.84 2.18
N MET A 136 15.78 -5.62 2.54
CA MET A 136 15.47 -5.93 3.94
C MET A 136 16.62 -6.68 4.64
N GLN A 137 17.20 -7.69 3.99
CA GLN A 137 18.35 -8.43 4.54
C GLN A 137 19.57 -7.54 4.75
N GLN A 138 19.88 -6.66 3.79
CA GLN A 138 20.99 -5.72 3.91
C GLN A 138 20.77 -4.75 5.06
N ALA A 139 19.55 -4.21 5.21
CA ALA A 139 19.22 -3.30 6.30
C ALA A 139 19.38 -3.97 7.68
N LEU A 140 18.92 -5.21 7.84
CA LEU A 140 19.09 -5.98 9.08
C LEU A 140 20.58 -6.22 9.41
N LYS A 141 21.39 -6.58 8.41
CA LYS A 141 22.85 -6.76 8.60
C LYS A 141 23.53 -5.45 8.99
N GLN A 142 23.13 -4.33 8.39
CA GLN A 142 23.66 -3.01 8.75
C GLN A 142 23.23 -2.60 10.16
N ALA A 143 21.96 -2.79 10.54
CA ALA A 143 21.45 -2.52 11.88
C ALA A 143 22.20 -3.35 12.94
N MET A 144 22.45 -4.63 12.66
CA MET A 144 23.27 -5.50 13.51
C MET A 144 24.69 -4.97 13.68
N ALA A 145 25.33 -4.49 12.60
CA ALA A 145 26.68 -3.92 12.67
C ALA A 145 26.74 -2.54 13.37
N LEU A 146 25.61 -1.83 13.45
CA LEU A 146 25.47 -0.56 14.16
C LEU A 146 25.21 -0.76 15.66
N ALA A 147 24.68 -1.90 16.08
CA ALA A 147 24.24 -2.14 17.47
C ALA A 147 25.31 -1.78 18.52
N ASP A 148 26.57 -2.08 18.25
CA ASP A 148 27.68 -1.80 19.18
C ASP A 148 28.29 -0.40 19.02
N LYS A 149 27.88 0.36 18.00
CA LYS A 149 28.44 1.67 17.67
C LYS A 149 27.64 2.83 18.29
N PRO A 150 28.25 4.01 18.51
CA PRO A 150 27.54 5.20 18.97
C PRO A 150 26.37 5.61 18.05
N GLU A 151 26.53 5.44 16.75
CA GLU A 151 25.52 5.75 15.73
C GLU A 151 24.34 4.77 15.73
N GLY A 152 24.42 3.66 16.47
CA GLY A 152 23.36 2.68 16.64
C GLY A 152 22.40 3.00 17.79
N HIS A 153 22.24 4.25 18.20
CA HIS A 153 21.37 4.60 19.32
C HIS A 153 19.91 4.19 19.07
N LEU A 154 19.37 4.40 17.87
CA LEU A 154 18.03 3.91 17.50
C LEU A 154 17.92 2.39 17.61
N VAL A 155 18.99 1.65 17.29
CA VAL A 155 19.00 0.18 17.47
C VAL A 155 18.74 -0.17 18.92
N LYS A 156 19.50 0.45 19.84
CA LYS A 156 19.38 0.20 21.30
C LYS A 156 18.01 0.58 21.84
N ILE A 157 17.42 1.66 21.34
CA ILE A 157 16.05 2.06 21.74
C ILE A 157 15.05 1.02 21.25
N LEU A 158 15.05 0.72 19.96
CA LEU A 158 14.03 -0.12 19.33
C LEU A 158 14.12 -1.60 19.71
N THR A 159 15.30 -2.08 20.14
CA THR A 159 15.48 -3.43 20.71
C THR A 159 15.23 -3.50 22.22
N GLY A 160 14.94 -2.37 22.88
CA GLY A 160 14.61 -2.29 24.30
C GLY A 160 15.82 -2.22 25.24
N GLU A 161 17.04 -2.06 24.72
CA GLU A 161 18.25 -1.92 25.54
C GLU A 161 18.33 -0.54 26.24
N LYS A 162 17.70 0.48 25.66
CA LYS A 162 17.62 1.84 26.21
C LYS A 162 16.19 2.40 26.09
N LYS A 163 15.86 3.36 26.94
CA LYS A 163 14.61 4.11 26.88
C LYS A 163 14.78 5.40 26.07
N PRO A 164 13.75 5.85 25.34
CA PRO A 164 13.79 7.13 24.64
C PRO A 164 13.76 8.29 25.63
N THR A 165 14.32 9.42 25.21
CA THR A 165 14.40 10.63 26.01
C THR A 165 13.64 11.78 25.35
N PHE A 166 13.25 12.77 26.16
CA PHE A 166 12.47 13.92 25.71
C PHE A 166 13.13 15.21 26.21
N ASP A 167 13.28 16.17 25.31
CA ASP A 167 13.75 17.51 25.62
C ASP A 167 12.66 18.33 26.31
N THR A 168 12.87 18.61 27.59
CA THR A 168 11.97 19.40 28.44
C THR A 168 12.09 20.91 28.21
N THR A 169 13.10 21.36 27.46
CA THR A 169 13.31 22.78 27.15
C THR A 169 12.56 23.24 25.89
N THR A 170 12.08 22.30 25.07
CA THR A 170 11.30 22.60 23.87
C THR A 170 9.93 23.20 24.27
N PRO A 171 9.62 24.44 23.88
CA PRO A 171 8.33 25.05 24.20
C PRO A 171 7.20 24.34 23.44
N PRO A 172 6.04 24.10 24.08
CA PRO A 172 4.91 23.50 23.40
C PRO A 172 4.37 24.44 22.33
N VAL A 173 3.97 23.86 21.20
CA VAL A 173 3.31 24.58 20.11
C VAL A 173 1.80 24.36 20.22
N THR A 174 1.03 25.42 19.98
CA THR A 174 -0.43 25.36 19.87
C THR A 174 -0.83 25.53 18.40
N LEU A 175 -1.64 24.60 17.88
CA LEU A 175 -2.06 24.55 16.49
C LEU A 175 -3.60 24.54 16.48
N PRO A 176 -4.26 25.64 16.10
CA PRO A 176 -5.69 25.86 16.35
C PRO A 176 -6.64 24.88 15.63
N GLY A 177 -6.14 24.08 14.69
CA GLY A 177 -6.93 23.05 13.98
C GLY A 177 -6.86 21.65 14.58
N LEU A 178 -6.17 21.46 15.71
CA LEU A 178 -6.01 20.15 16.36
C LEU A 178 -6.76 20.10 17.68
N ASN A 179 -7.30 18.93 18.01
CA ASN A 179 -7.83 18.68 19.35
C ASN A 179 -6.70 18.52 20.38
N THR A 180 -7.04 18.50 21.67
CA THR A 180 -6.07 18.42 22.78
C THR A 180 -5.10 17.25 22.68
N VAL A 181 -5.58 16.06 22.28
CA VAL A 181 -4.76 14.84 22.22
C VAL A 181 -3.86 14.85 20.98
N GLN A 182 -4.35 15.37 19.86
CA GLN A 182 -3.53 15.61 18.67
C GLN A 182 -2.45 16.67 18.94
N GLN A 183 -2.77 17.71 19.73
CA GLN A 183 -1.82 18.71 20.20
C GLN A 183 -0.73 18.08 21.08
N GLU A 184 -1.12 17.17 21.98
CA GLU A 184 -0.17 16.38 22.78
C GLU A 184 0.74 15.54 21.89
N ALA A 185 0.18 14.83 20.90
CA ALA A 185 0.95 14.02 19.97
C ALA A 185 2.00 14.85 19.20
N VAL A 186 1.62 16.05 18.72
CA VAL A 186 2.55 16.99 18.08
C VAL A 186 3.66 17.41 19.04
N ASN A 187 3.34 17.77 20.29
CA ASN A 187 4.33 18.21 21.27
C ASN A 187 5.24 17.06 21.74
N ARG A 188 4.72 15.82 21.82
CA ARG A 188 5.51 14.62 22.07
C ARG A 188 6.50 14.37 20.95
N ILE A 189 6.05 14.52 19.70
CA ILE A 189 6.92 14.44 18.54
C ILE A 189 8.01 15.52 18.61
N LEU A 190 7.68 16.77 18.92
CA LEU A 190 8.65 17.87 18.94
C LEU A 190 9.71 17.76 20.04
N SER A 191 9.36 17.16 21.18
CA SER A 191 10.24 16.96 22.34
C SER A 191 11.05 15.67 22.28
N ALA A 192 10.59 14.62 21.58
CA ALA A 192 11.33 13.36 21.50
C ALA A 192 12.71 13.52 20.85
N ASN A 193 13.74 12.94 21.46
CA ASN A 193 15.07 12.90 20.87
C ASN A 193 15.23 11.72 19.91
N GLU A 194 14.76 10.54 20.29
CA GLU A 194 14.92 9.31 19.51
C GLU A 194 13.61 8.75 18.94
N LEU A 195 12.57 8.63 19.77
CA LEU A 195 11.34 7.88 19.44
C LEU A 195 10.09 8.63 19.91
N ALA A 196 9.12 8.76 19.01
CA ALA A 196 7.74 9.11 19.34
C ALA A 196 6.77 8.18 18.59
N ILE A 197 5.63 7.87 19.20
CA ILE A 197 4.62 6.98 18.63
C ILE A 197 3.26 7.65 18.69
N VAL A 198 2.62 7.80 17.53
CA VAL A 198 1.22 8.22 17.40
C VAL A 198 0.38 6.98 17.12
N HIS A 199 -0.28 6.47 18.15
CA HIS A 199 -1.27 5.41 17.97
C HIS A 199 -2.57 6.05 17.51
N GLY A 200 -2.92 5.84 16.24
CA GLY A 200 -4.07 6.48 15.59
C GLY A 200 -5.14 5.48 15.19
N PRO A 201 -6.13 5.18 16.07
CA PRO A 201 -7.32 4.40 15.75
C PRO A 201 -8.12 4.95 14.56
N PRO A 202 -9.06 4.17 13.98
CA PRO A 202 -9.85 4.57 12.83
C PRO A 202 -10.57 5.92 13.02
N GLY A 203 -10.39 6.83 12.06
CA GLY A 203 -11.10 8.11 12.04
C GLY A 203 -10.55 9.19 12.98
N THR A 204 -9.44 8.96 13.68
CA THR A 204 -8.89 9.89 14.69
C THR A 204 -8.01 11.03 14.13
N GLY A 205 -7.84 11.10 12.81
CA GLY A 205 -7.05 12.15 12.16
C GLY A 205 -5.53 11.99 12.28
N LYS A 206 -5.04 10.74 12.37
CA LYS A 206 -3.60 10.40 12.38
C LYS A 206 -2.79 11.15 11.31
N THR A 207 -3.21 11.07 10.04
CA THR A 207 -2.52 11.75 8.93
C THR A 207 -2.51 13.27 9.10
N THR A 208 -3.61 13.86 9.57
CA THR A 208 -3.68 15.31 9.87
C THR A 208 -2.68 15.69 10.98
N THR A 209 -2.61 14.89 12.04
CA THR A 209 -1.68 15.07 13.16
C THR A 209 -0.22 15.00 12.68
N LEU A 210 0.12 14.02 11.84
CA LEU A 210 1.46 13.88 11.29
C LEU A 210 1.86 15.04 10.40
N VAL A 211 0.98 15.47 9.50
CA VAL A 211 1.23 16.60 8.60
C VAL A 211 1.55 17.87 9.39
N GLN A 212 0.77 18.14 10.44
CA GLN A 212 1.02 19.28 11.33
C GLN A 212 2.30 19.12 12.16
N ALA A 213 2.61 17.92 12.65
CA ALA A 213 3.86 17.65 13.35
C ALA A 213 5.10 17.83 12.45
N ILE A 214 5.06 17.35 11.20
CA ILE A 214 6.12 17.50 10.21
C ILE A 214 6.35 18.98 9.90
N LYS A 215 5.27 19.75 9.68
CA LYS A 215 5.36 21.20 9.45
C LYS A 215 5.99 21.92 10.65
N ALA A 216 5.62 21.56 11.87
CA ALA A 216 6.21 22.12 13.08
C ALA A 216 7.70 21.76 13.24
N LEU A 217 8.09 20.51 12.95
CA LEU A 217 9.49 20.07 12.98
C LEU A 217 10.35 20.81 11.96
N ILE A 218 9.88 20.96 10.71
CA ILE A 218 10.61 21.70 9.67
C ILE A 218 10.82 23.15 10.08
N LYS A 219 9.80 23.77 10.70
CA LYS A 219 9.90 25.15 11.20
C LYS A 219 10.90 25.28 12.35
N LYS A 220 11.01 24.27 13.21
CA LYS A 220 11.92 24.25 14.38
C LYS A 220 13.36 24.00 13.97
N ASP A 221 13.61 22.91 13.25
CA ASP A 221 14.96 22.37 13.08
C ASP A 221 15.58 22.76 11.72
N GLN A 222 14.76 23.17 10.75
CA GLN A 222 15.15 23.37 9.35
C GLN A 222 15.87 22.15 8.73
N GLN A 223 15.65 20.97 9.31
CA GLN A 223 16.23 19.72 8.84
C GLN A 223 15.30 18.99 7.86
N LYS A 224 15.93 18.20 6.99
CA LYS A 224 15.22 17.35 6.03
C LYS A 224 14.56 16.17 6.73
N ILE A 225 13.30 15.91 6.38
CA ILE A 225 12.50 14.81 6.92
C ILE A 225 12.26 13.76 5.84
N LEU A 226 12.44 12.49 6.19
CA LEU A 226 12.01 11.36 5.37
C LEU A 226 10.65 10.87 5.88
N VAL A 227 9.67 10.77 5.01
CA VAL A 227 8.33 10.25 5.31
C VAL A 227 8.10 9.00 4.48
N VAL A 228 7.79 7.89 5.13
CA VAL A 228 7.59 6.60 4.46
C VAL A 228 6.34 5.89 4.93
N ALA A 229 5.85 4.99 4.09
CA ALA A 229 4.76 4.07 4.41
C ALA A 229 4.96 2.74 3.65
N PRO A 230 4.33 1.63 4.10
CA PRO A 230 4.41 0.35 3.39
C PRO A 230 3.72 0.36 2.02
N SER A 231 2.68 1.19 1.83
CA SER A 231 1.91 1.25 0.58
C SER A 231 2.09 2.58 -0.17
N ASN A 232 2.13 2.53 -1.50
CA ASN A 232 2.22 3.74 -2.34
C ASN A 232 1.03 4.68 -2.08
N THR A 233 -0.19 4.17 -1.91
CA THR A 233 -1.38 4.98 -1.63
C THR A 233 -1.22 5.84 -0.37
N ALA A 234 -0.62 5.29 0.70
CA ALA A 234 -0.37 6.05 1.93
C ALA A 234 0.71 7.13 1.73
N VAL A 235 1.78 6.81 0.99
CA VAL A 235 2.84 7.78 0.63
C VAL A 235 2.26 8.92 -0.21
N ASP A 236 1.41 8.59 -1.17
CA ASP A 236 0.79 9.53 -2.10
C ASP A 236 -0.12 10.52 -1.35
N LEU A 237 -0.97 10.02 -0.44
CA LEU A 237 -1.81 10.85 0.43
C LEU A 237 -0.99 11.82 1.28
N LEU A 238 0.08 11.34 1.92
CA LEU A 238 0.96 12.20 2.71
C LEU A 238 1.67 13.23 1.84
N SER A 239 2.11 12.85 0.64
CA SER A 239 2.79 13.75 -0.29
C SER A 239 1.90 14.93 -0.70
N GLU A 240 0.65 14.64 -1.06
CA GLU A 240 -0.33 15.68 -1.40
C GLU A 240 -0.62 16.59 -0.20
N LYS A 241 -0.93 16.02 0.97
CA LYS A 241 -1.24 16.83 2.17
C LYS A 241 -0.07 17.70 2.64
N LEU A 242 1.15 17.20 2.54
CA LEU A 242 2.34 17.99 2.90
C LEU A 242 2.59 19.12 1.89
N ALA A 243 2.34 18.87 0.60
CA ALA A 243 2.43 19.90 -0.44
C ALA A 243 1.33 20.97 -0.29
N ASP A 244 0.10 20.57 0.06
CA ASP A 244 -1.01 21.50 0.33
C ASP A 244 -0.71 22.43 1.52
N GLU A 245 0.11 21.99 2.49
CA GLU A 245 0.61 22.83 3.59
C GLU A 245 1.75 23.79 3.20
N GLY A 246 2.16 23.79 1.92
CA GLY A 246 3.18 24.65 1.35
C GLY A 246 4.61 24.14 1.48
N LEU A 247 4.81 22.86 1.82
CA LEU A 247 6.15 22.27 1.95
C LEU A 247 6.72 21.84 0.59
N ASN A 248 8.03 21.99 0.42
CA ASN A 248 8.70 21.45 -0.78
C ASN A 248 8.91 19.94 -0.63
N VAL A 249 7.94 19.17 -1.16
CA VAL A 249 7.92 17.71 -1.13
C VAL A 249 8.55 17.11 -2.39
N LEU A 250 9.39 16.09 -2.23
CA LEU A 250 9.92 15.28 -3.33
C LEU A 250 9.44 13.82 -3.18
N ARG A 251 8.57 13.37 -4.08
CA ARG A 251 8.06 11.99 -4.12
C ARG A 251 9.01 11.09 -4.92
N VAL A 252 9.59 10.11 -4.24
CA VAL A 252 10.54 9.14 -4.82
C VAL A 252 9.84 7.83 -5.11
N GLY A 253 9.97 7.34 -6.35
CA GLY A 253 9.26 6.17 -6.85
C GLY A 253 7.96 6.53 -7.55
N ASN A 254 7.25 5.51 -8.03
CA ASN A 254 6.06 5.73 -8.85
C ASN A 254 4.81 5.88 -7.99
N PRO A 255 4.00 6.93 -8.22
CA PRO A 255 2.67 7.05 -7.67
C PRO A 255 1.79 5.82 -7.97
N ALA A 256 0.95 5.42 -7.03
CA ALA A 256 -0.12 4.46 -7.29
C ALA A 256 -1.29 5.11 -8.05
N ARG A 257 -1.50 6.41 -7.85
CA ARG A 257 -2.53 7.19 -8.53
C ARG A 257 -1.91 8.17 -9.51
N VAL A 258 -2.51 8.29 -10.68
CA VAL A 258 -2.10 9.26 -11.71
C VAL A 258 -2.92 10.54 -11.51
N SER A 259 -2.66 11.29 -10.44
CA SER A 259 -3.16 12.66 -10.29
C SER A 259 -2.10 13.63 -10.80
N GLU A 260 -2.50 14.66 -11.54
CA GLU A 260 -1.57 15.68 -12.07
C GLU A 260 -0.76 16.34 -10.94
N ARG A 261 -1.43 16.60 -9.80
CA ARG A 261 -0.81 17.11 -8.58
C ARG A 261 0.32 16.22 -8.08
N LEU A 262 0.07 14.92 -7.97
CA LEU A 262 1.05 13.98 -7.46
C LEU A 262 2.18 13.73 -8.46
N SER A 263 1.89 13.72 -9.76
CA SER A 263 2.90 13.67 -10.81
C SER A 263 3.87 14.84 -10.69
N ALA A 264 3.40 16.06 -10.44
CA ALA A 264 4.24 17.25 -10.25
C ALA A 264 5.17 17.15 -9.02
N LEU A 265 4.86 16.29 -8.04
CA LEU A 265 5.71 16.05 -6.87
C LEU A 265 6.82 15.02 -7.14
N THR A 266 6.71 14.23 -8.20
CA THR A 266 7.68 13.17 -8.52
C THR A 266 9.04 13.74 -8.91
N LEU A 267 10.09 12.97 -8.62
CA LEU A 267 11.45 13.31 -9.04
C LEU A 267 11.52 13.54 -10.56
N ASP A 268 10.92 12.67 -11.37
CA ASP A 268 10.99 12.75 -12.83
C ASP A 268 10.34 14.04 -13.37
N SER A 269 9.18 14.42 -12.83
CA SER A 269 8.51 15.67 -13.23
C SER A 269 9.33 16.88 -12.82
N LYS A 270 9.81 16.93 -11.58
CA LYS A 270 10.65 18.03 -11.08
C LYS A 270 11.98 18.14 -11.83
N MET A 271 12.57 16.99 -12.22
CA MET A 271 13.73 16.97 -13.10
C MET A 271 13.34 17.62 -14.43
N SER A 272 12.26 17.19 -15.08
CA SER A 272 11.85 17.68 -16.40
C SER A 272 11.65 19.21 -16.47
N GLU A 273 11.25 19.82 -15.35
CA GLU A 273 11.04 21.27 -15.19
C GLU A 273 12.32 22.03 -14.82
N HIS A 274 13.39 21.34 -14.41
CA HIS A 274 14.63 21.96 -13.98
C HIS A 274 15.34 22.71 -15.12
N ALA A 275 15.91 23.88 -14.83
CA ALA A 275 16.55 24.75 -15.82
C ALA A 275 17.61 24.04 -16.67
N SER A 276 18.44 23.20 -16.04
CA SER A 276 19.50 22.42 -16.69
C SER A 276 19.01 21.26 -17.57
N MET A 277 17.71 20.90 -17.57
CA MET A 277 17.21 19.84 -18.45
C MET A 277 17.23 20.20 -19.93
N LYS A 278 17.20 21.50 -20.25
CA LYS A 278 17.38 21.94 -21.64
C LYS A 278 18.73 21.49 -22.19
N GLU A 279 19.77 21.58 -21.36
CA GLU A 279 21.11 21.14 -21.71
C GLU A 279 21.19 19.62 -21.84
N VAL A 280 20.57 18.87 -20.92
CA VAL A 280 20.46 17.40 -21.01
C VAL A 280 19.80 16.98 -22.34
N LYS A 281 18.68 17.60 -22.72
CA LYS A 281 17.99 17.32 -23.99
C LYS A 281 18.88 17.63 -25.20
N ARG A 282 19.65 18.73 -25.15
CA ARG A 282 20.60 19.12 -26.21
C ARG A 282 21.72 18.10 -26.36
N LEU A 283 22.37 17.71 -25.25
CA LEU A 283 23.44 16.73 -25.22
C LEU A 283 22.96 15.34 -25.67
N LYS A 284 21.77 14.89 -25.22
CA LYS A 284 21.18 13.61 -25.68
C LYS A 284 20.93 13.61 -27.19
N LYS A 285 20.44 14.71 -27.76
CA LYS A 285 20.27 14.85 -29.22
C LYS A 285 21.61 14.75 -29.95
N GLN A 286 22.63 15.45 -29.46
CA GLN A 286 23.97 15.41 -30.05
C GLN A 286 24.59 14.01 -29.99
N ALA A 287 24.48 13.30 -28.86
CA ALA A 287 24.93 11.91 -28.73
C ALA A 287 24.22 10.97 -29.71
N SER A 288 22.90 11.15 -29.89
CA SER A 288 22.11 10.39 -30.86
C SER A 288 22.57 10.63 -32.30
N GLU A 289 22.91 11.87 -32.67
CA GLU A 289 23.45 12.21 -33.99
C GLU A 289 24.79 11.50 -34.27
N PHE A 290 25.73 11.55 -33.32
CA PHE A 290 27.00 10.80 -33.43
C PHE A 290 26.78 9.29 -33.56
N LYS A 291 25.84 8.74 -32.80
CA LYS A 291 25.48 7.32 -32.85
C LYS A 291 24.88 6.95 -34.23
N ASN A 292 23.97 7.76 -34.74
CA ASN A 292 23.37 7.57 -36.05
C ASN A 292 24.41 7.64 -37.18
N MET A 293 25.39 8.56 -37.08
CA MET A 293 26.52 8.61 -37.99
C MET A 293 27.35 7.33 -37.91
N ALA A 294 27.66 6.84 -36.71
CA ALA A 294 28.43 5.61 -36.51
C ALA A 294 27.75 4.37 -37.12
N HIS A 295 26.41 4.30 -37.07
CA HIS A 295 25.64 3.19 -37.65
C HIS A 295 25.59 3.19 -39.19
N LYS A 296 25.79 4.34 -39.86
CA LYS A 296 25.83 4.42 -41.33
C LYS A 296 27.03 3.70 -41.96
N TYR A 297 28.12 3.53 -41.20
CA TYR A 297 29.35 2.87 -41.66
C TYR A 297 29.29 1.32 -41.61
N LYS A 298 28.12 0.71 -41.42
CA LYS A 298 27.96 -0.76 -41.30
C LYS A 298 28.27 -1.56 -42.60
N ARG A 299 28.36 -0.95 -43.79
CA ARG A 299 28.29 -1.69 -45.08
C ARG A 299 29.60 -1.85 -45.89
N ASN A 300 30.67 -1.10 -45.62
CA ASN A 300 31.98 -1.30 -46.28
C ASN A 300 33.07 -1.40 -45.20
N PHE A 301 33.99 -2.36 -45.34
CA PHE A 301 34.93 -2.74 -44.28
C PHE A 301 36.40 -2.41 -44.64
N GLY A 302 36.78 -1.14 -44.50
CA GLY A 302 38.18 -0.70 -44.40
C GLY A 302 38.66 -0.49 -42.95
N LYS A 303 39.98 -0.58 -42.70
CA LYS A 303 40.58 -0.29 -41.38
C LYS A 303 40.28 1.15 -40.90
N ALA A 304 40.35 2.12 -41.80
CA ALA A 304 40.05 3.53 -41.52
C ALA A 304 38.58 3.77 -41.13
N GLU A 305 37.65 3.07 -41.77
CA GLU A 305 36.21 3.20 -41.47
C GLU A 305 35.86 2.60 -40.10
N ARG A 306 36.55 1.53 -39.68
CA ARG A 306 36.45 0.98 -38.31
C ARG A 306 36.96 1.96 -37.26
N GLU A 307 38.09 2.62 -37.52
CA GLU A 307 38.65 3.63 -36.62
C GLU A 307 37.73 4.86 -36.50
N GLN A 308 37.16 5.33 -37.61
CA GLN A 308 36.17 6.42 -37.59
C GLN A 308 34.89 6.04 -36.84
N ARG A 309 34.36 4.83 -37.07
CA ARG A 309 33.20 4.32 -36.33
C ARG A 309 33.46 4.28 -34.83
N LYS A 310 34.64 3.79 -34.42
CA LYS A 310 35.05 3.76 -33.02
C LYS A 310 35.11 5.17 -32.43
N ALA A 311 35.74 6.12 -33.13
CA ALA A 311 35.82 7.51 -32.68
C ALA A 311 34.44 8.16 -32.50
N LEU A 312 33.48 7.91 -33.40
CA LEU A 312 32.11 8.43 -33.28
C LEU A 312 31.38 7.84 -32.07
N PHE A 313 31.56 6.55 -31.78
CA PHE A 313 31.04 5.95 -30.55
C PHE A 313 31.72 6.52 -29.31
N ASP A 314 33.04 6.69 -29.33
CA ASP A 314 33.79 7.26 -28.21
C ASP A 314 33.29 8.69 -27.88
N GLU A 315 33.01 9.52 -28.90
CA GLU A 315 32.40 10.84 -28.71
C GLU A 315 30.97 10.76 -28.17
N ALA A 316 30.13 9.87 -28.69
CA ALA A 316 28.78 9.66 -28.14
C ALA A 316 28.83 9.23 -26.66
N HIS A 317 29.77 8.35 -26.29
CA HIS A 317 29.98 7.93 -24.90
C HIS A 317 30.46 9.06 -24.00
N LYS A 318 31.36 9.93 -24.47
CA LYS A 318 31.80 11.11 -23.71
C LYS A 318 30.62 12.04 -23.42
N ILE A 319 29.80 12.32 -24.43
CA ILE A 319 28.61 13.18 -24.27
C ILE A 319 27.62 12.53 -23.30
N MET A 320 27.40 11.21 -23.37
CA MET A 320 26.54 10.52 -22.41
C MET A 320 27.08 10.58 -20.97
N LYS A 321 28.40 10.55 -20.75
CA LYS A 321 28.96 10.80 -19.42
C LYS A 321 28.69 12.22 -18.92
N GLU A 322 28.65 13.23 -19.80
CA GLU A 322 28.28 14.60 -19.43
C GLU A 322 26.79 14.73 -19.13
N VAL A 323 25.93 14.06 -19.91
CA VAL A 323 24.50 13.91 -19.61
C VAL A 323 24.33 13.34 -18.21
N ASP A 324 25.05 12.26 -17.89
CA ASP A 324 24.90 11.56 -16.62
C ASP A 324 25.30 12.45 -15.42
N LYS A 325 26.40 13.21 -15.56
CA LYS A 325 26.84 14.20 -14.57
C LYS A 325 25.80 15.30 -14.39
N THR A 326 25.21 15.79 -15.49
CA THR A 326 24.22 16.86 -15.44
C THR A 326 22.92 16.37 -14.79
N GLU A 327 22.45 15.17 -15.12
CA GLU A 327 21.29 14.55 -14.46
C GLU A 327 21.54 14.32 -12.96
N GLN A 328 22.75 13.90 -12.58
CA GLN A 328 23.13 13.76 -11.17
C GLN A 328 23.09 15.12 -10.46
N TYR A 329 23.65 16.17 -11.07
CA TYR A 329 23.59 17.54 -10.53
C TYR A 329 22.14 18.00 -10.32
N ILE A 330 21.26 17.77 -11.29
CA ILE A 330 19.83 18.12 -11.16
C ILE A 330 19.20 17.36 -9.98
N THR A 331 19.48 16.07 -9.87
CA THR A 331 18.97 15.23 -8.79
C THR A 331 19.43 15.74 -7.42
N ASP A 332 20.73 16.05 -7.28
CA ASP A 332 21.32 16.55 -6.05
C ASP A 332 20.77 17.92 -5.67
N ASP A 333 20.57 18.83 -6.64
CA ASP A 333 19.95 20.14 -6.42
C ASP A 333 18.50 20.02 -5.93
N LEU A 334 17.69 19.15 -6.56
CA LEU A 334 16.31 18.90 -6.15
C LEU A 334 16.24 18.29 -4.74
N ILE A 335 17.09 17.32 -4.45
CA ILE A 335 17.18 16.70 -3.11
C ILE A 335 17.63 17.73 -2.08
N ALA A 336 18.59 18.61 -2.41
CA ALA A 336 19.08 19.65 -1.51
C ALA A 336 17.97 20.63 -1.13
N LYS A 337 17.14 21.04 -2.10
CA LYS A 337 16.03 21.99 -1.91
C LYS A 337 14.79 21.38 -1.24
N ALA A 338 14.63 20.05 -1.28
CA ALA A 338 13.50 19.36 -0.68
C ALA A 338 13.52 19.48 0.85
N GLN A 339 12.38 19.87 1.44
CA GLN A 339 12.17 19.85 2.89
C GLN A 339 11.71 18.47 3.35
N VAL A 340 10.88 17.82 2.53
CA VAL A 340 10.39 16.46 2.79
C VAL A 340 10.65 15.57 1.59
N ILE A 341 11.17 14.38 1.85
CA ILE A 341 11.25 13.30 0.86
C ILE A 341 10.23 12.25 1.25
N THR A 342 9.37 11.86 0.32
CA THR A 342 8.36 10.81 0.53
C THR A 342 8.69 9.58 -0.31
N ALA A 343 8.64 8.39 0.28
CA ALA A 343 8.93 7.13 -0.41
C ALA A 343 8.22 5.94 0.26
N THR A 344 8.17 4.78 -0.39
CA THR A 344 7.84 3.55 0.34
C THR A 344 9.01 3.11 1.22
N LEU A 345 8.80 2.16 2.12
CA LEU A 345 9.89 1.61 2.98
C LEU A 345 11.11 1.16 2.16
N VAL A 346 10.88 0.34 1.13
CA VAL A 346 11.94 -0.10 0.19
C VAL A 346 12.38 1.04 -0.72
N GLY A 347 11.45 1.89 -1.16
CA GLY A 347 11.75 3.07 -1.99
C GLY A 347 12.68 4.09 -1.31
N ALA A 348 12.78 4.07 0.02
CA ALA A 348 13.75 4.88 0.75
C ALA A 348 15.21 4.53 0.41
N ASN A 349 15.48 3.36 -0.19
CA ASN A 349 16.79 2.98 -0.71
C ASN A 349 16.94 3.11 -2.23
N HIS A 350 16.02 3.83 -2.90
CA HIS A 350 16.18 4.15 -4.31
C HIS A 350 17.52 4.86 -4.57
N TYR A 351 18.18 4.56 -5.70
CA TYR A 351 19.56 4.98 -5.98
C TYR A 351 19.80 6.49 -5.89
N THR A 352 18.77 7.30 -6.12
CA THR A 352 18.82 8.77 -6.02
C THR A 352 18.90 9.26 -4.57
N VAL A 353 18.29 8.54 -3.62
CA VAL A 353 18.20 8.94 -2.21
C VAL A 353 18.88 7.97 -1.24
N ARG A 354 19.47 6.87 -1.74
CA ARG A 354 20.08 5.81 -0.92
C ARG A 354 21.15 6.32 0.06
N ASN A 355 21.91 7.33 -0.36
CA ASN A 355 23.02 7.90 0.43
C ASN A 355 22.61 9.13 1.27
N VAL A 356 21.35 9.54 1.22
CA VAL A 356 20.86 10.69 1.98
C VAL A 356 20.61 10.28 3.43
N ARG A 357 21.13 11.08 4.37
CA ARG A 357 20.87 10.99 5.80
C ARG A 357 19.77 11.96 6.20
N TYR A 358 18.97 11.58 7.18
CA TYR A 358 17.85 12.37 7.67
C TYR A 358 17.98 12.61 9.16
N HIS A 359 17.54 13.77 9.62
CA HIS A 359 17.42 13.99 11.06
C HIS A 359 16.24 13.17 11.60
N THR A 360 15.08 13.32 10.97
CA THR A 360 13.84 12.67 11.39
C THR A 360 13.26 11.80 10.28
N LEU A 361 12.84 10.60 10.67
CA LEU A 361 12.07 9.66 9.87
C LEU A 361 10.66 9.56 10.44
N VAL A 362 9.65 9.63 9.58
CA VAL A 362 8.25 9.33 9.90
C VAL A 362 7.85 8.07 9.15
N ILE A 363 7.34 7.07 9.87
CA ILE A 363 6.77 5.85 9.28
C ILE A 363 5.27 5.84 9.57
N ASP A 364 4.44 6.12 8.56
CA ASP A 364 2.99 5.95 8.65
C ASP A 364 2.57 4.53 8.25
N GLU A 365 1.40 4.12 8.72
CA GLU A 365 0.87 2.76 8.65
C GLU A 365 1.88 1.70 9.15
N ALA A 366 2.65 2.03 10.19
CA ALA A 366 3.69 1.17 10.73
C ALA A 366 3.17 -0.17 11.28
N GLY A 367 1.88 -0.25 11.63
CA GLY A 367 1.20 -1.49 12.03
C GLY A 367 0.98 -2.49 10.87
N GLN A 368 1.17 -2.05 9.63
CA GLN A 368 1.08 -2.89 8.42
C GLN A 368 2.45 -3.20 7.82
N ALA A 369 3.53 -2.75 8.45
CA ALA A 369 4.88 -2.89 7.94
C ALA A 369 5.57 -4.12 8.55
N LEU A 370 6.20 -4.92 7.69
CA LEU A 370 7.16 -5.93 8.13
C LEU A 370 8.32 -5.23 8.83
N GLU A 371 8.70 -5.69 10.02
CA GLU A 371 9.82 -5.09 10.75
C GLU A 371 11.12 -5.00 9.92
N PRO A 372 11.54 -6.05 9.17
CA PRO A 372 12.72 -5.95 8.32
C PRO A 372 12.69 -4.77 7.33
N ALA A 373 11.51 -4.42 6.80
CA ALA A 373 11.35 -3.29 5.89
C ALA A 373 11.47 -1.94 6.60
N CYS A 374 11.04 -1.83 7.87
CA CYS A 374 11.21 -0.62 8.67
C CYS A 374 12.69 -0.28 8.90
N TRP A 375 13.58 -1.28 8.99
CA TRP A 375 15.01 -1.03 9.20
C TRP A 375 15.69 -0.31 8.02
N ILE A 376 15.18 -0.45 6.79
CA ILE A 376 15.73 0.19 5.58
C ILE A 376 15.85 1.71 5.76
N PRO A 377 14.77 2.46 6.11
CA PRO A 377 14.87 3.88 6.39
C PRO A 377 15.42 4.21 7.78
N ILE A 378 15.22 3.37 8.81
CA ILE A 378 15.63 3.68 10.19
C ILE A 378 17.15 3.87 10.30
N ILE A 379 17.95 3.05 9.63
CA ILE A 379 19.42 3.15 9.67
C ILE A 379 19.97 4.43 9.03
N LYS A 380 19.10 5.23 8.38
CA LYS A 380 19.43 6.51 7.72
C LYS A 380 19.02 7.73 8.54
N ALA A 381 18.37 7.53 9.69
CA ALA A 381 17.80 8.59 10.51
C ALA A 381 18.41 8.66 11.92
N GLN A 382 18.24 9.80 12.59
CA GLN A 382 18.62 9.98 14.00
C GLN A 382 17.42 9.87 14.94
N LYS A 383 16.22 10.14 14.45
CA LYS A 383 14.95 10.08 15.18
C LYS A 383 13.89 9.39 14.34
N VAL A 384 13.07 8.55 14.96
CA VAL A 384 11.94 7.88 14.30
C VAL A 384 10.61 8.23 14.97
N ILE A 385 9.62 8.50 14.14
CA ILE A 385 8.23 8.72 14.54
C ILE A 385 7.42 7.60 13.91
N PHE A 386 6.87 6.72 14.73
CA PHE A 386 5.91 5.73 14.23
C PHE A 386 4.50 6.30 14.30
N ALA A 387 3.73 6.02 13.27
CA ALA A 387 2.30 6.27 13.26
C ALA A 387 1.58 5.08 12.66
N GLY A 388 0.50 4.66 13.32
CA GLY A 388 -0.24 3.50 12.89
C GLY A 388 -1.18 3.01 13.96
N ASP A 389 -1.74 1.83 13.70
CA ASP A 389 -2.62 1.15 14.62
C ASP A 389 -2.31 -0.34 14.60
N HIS A 390 -1.72 -0.83 15.69
CA HIS A 390 -1.35 -2.24 15.83
C HIS A 390 -2.56 -3.12 16.20
N CYS A 391 -3.73 -2.51 16.49
CA CYS A 391 -5.00 -3.21 16.70
C CYS A 391 -5.76 -3.47 15.37
N GLN A 392 -5.25 -2.96 14.25
CA GLN A 392 -5.76 -3.24 12.89
C GLN A 392 -4.91 -4.32 12.19
N LEU A 393 -5.17 -4.56 10.90
CA LEU A 393 -4.53 -5.60 10.12
C LEU A 393 -2.98 -5.56 10.19
N PRO A 394 -2.32 -6.68 10.53
CA PRO A 394 -0.88 -6.82 10.45
C PRO A 394 -0.41 -6.90 8.99
N PRO A 395 0.92 -6.87 8.71
CA PRO A 395 1.45 -7.18 7.39
C PRO A 395 0.99 -8.56 6.91
N THR A 396 0.71 -8.70 5.62
CA THR A 396 0.45 -10.00 5.00
C THR A 396 1.73 -10.82 4.94
N ILE A 397 1.70 -12.02 5.53
CA ILE A 397 2.82 -12.96 5.57
C ILE A 397 2.41 -14.24 4.84
N LYS A 398 3.26 -14.71 3.93
CA LYS A 398 3.01 -15.89 3.10
C LYS A 398 3.33 -17.17 3.84
N SER A 399 4.38 -17.19 4.65
CA SER A 399 4.80 -18.32 5.48
C SER A 399 4.03 -18.35 6.81
N PRO A 400 3.11 -19.33 7.01
CA PRO A 400 2.41 -19.48 8.28
C PRO A 400 3.39 -19.78 9.43
N ASP A 401 4.50 -20.46 9.15
CA ASP A 401 5.53 -20.79 10.13
C ASP A 401 6.33 -19.55 10.55
N ALA A 402 6.72 -18.69 9.61
CA ALA A 402 7.39 -17.43 9.93
C ALA A 402 6.47 -16.49 10.72
N ALA A 403 5.18 -16.43 10.35
CA ALA A 403 4.16 -15.68 11.08
C ALA A 403 4.08 -16.14 12.55
N ARG A 404 3.91 -17.46 12.78
CA ARG A 404 3.83 -18.05 14.14
C ARG A 404 5.08 -17.80 14.98
N GLN A 405 6.26 -17.75 14.35
CA GLN A 405 7.53 -17.46 15.03
C GLN A 405 7.78 -15.96 15.28
N GLY A 406 6.83 -15.09 14.92
CA GLY A 406 6.83 -13.68 15.30
C GLY A 406 7.13 -12.68 14.18
N LEU A 407 7.14 -13.10 12.91
CA LEU A 407 7.27 -12.16 11.79
C LEU A 407 6.04 -11.23 11.66
N SER A 408 4.88 -11.66 12.17
CA SER A 408 3.66 -10.86 12.23
C SER A 408 3.71 -9.73 13.27
N ASN A 409 4.63 -9.82 14.24
CA ASN A 409 4.76 -8.83 15.29
C ASN A 409 5.53 -7.63 14.73
N THR A 410 4.80 -6.55 14.45
CA THR A 410 5.37 -5.35 13.84
C THR A 410 6.31 -4.61 14.79
N LEU A 411 7.22 -3.81 14.23
CA LEU A 411 8.10 -2.97 15.03
C LEU A 411 7.30 -1.92 15.82
N LEU A 412 6.16 -1.45 15.30
CA LEU A 412 5.25 -0.59 16.05
C LEU A 412 4.72 -1.28 17.30
N GLU A 413 4.18 -2.50 17.16
CA GLU A 413 3.62 -3.28 18.27
C GLU A 413 4.67 -3.55 19.36
N LYS A 414 5.89 -3.93 18.96
CA LYS A 414 7.02 -4.10 19.88
C LYS A 414 7.39 -2.79 20.59
N SER A 415 7.46 -1.68 19.84
CA SER A 415 7.84 -0.38 20.39
C SER A 415 6.80 0.18 21.35
N VAL A 416 5.51 -0.05 21.10
CA VAL A 416 4.42 0.32 22.01
C VAL A 416 4.55 -0.43 23.33
N ALA A 417 4.83 -1.74 23.28
CA ALA A 417 5.02 -2.55 24.48
C ALA A 417 6.28 -2.18 25.27
N LEU A 418 7.38 -1.87 24.58
CA LEU A 418 8.66 -1.53 25.22
C LEU A 418 8.69 -0.12 25.79
N HIS A 419 8.06 0.84 25.11
CA HIS A 419 8.17 2.28 25.42
C HIS A 419 6.80 2.97 25.49
N PRO A 420 5.93 2.60 26.46
CA PRO A 420 4.63 3.26 26.64
C PRO A 420 4.77 4.78 26.87
N GLU A 421 5.90 5.25 27.41
CA GLU A 421 6.21 6.67 27.57
C GLU A 421 6.38 7.43 26.24
N ALA A 422 6.56 6.75 25.11
CA ALA A 422 6.64 7.37 23.80
C ALA A 422 5.29 7.40 23.06
N VAL A 423 4.26 6.76 23.61
CA VAL A 423 2.96 6.57 22.94
C VAL A 423 1.98 7.68 23.29
N VAL A 424 1.36 8.24 22.27
CA VAL A 424 0.14 9.07 22.40
C VAL A 424 -0.97 8.40 21.59
N LEU A 425 -2.02 7.96 22.28
CA LEU A 425 -3.22 7.40 21.67
C LEU A 425 -4.19 8.52 21.30
N LEU A 426 -4.54 8.65 20.03
CA LEU A 426 -5.59 9.58 19.61
C LEU A 426 -6.97 9.03 19.99
N GLU A 427 -7.69 9.75 20.85
CA GLU A 427 -8.95 9.27 21.43
C GLU A 427 -10.20 9.71 20.64
N GLU A 428 -10.21 10.92 20.08
CA GLU A 428 -11.39 11.47 19.43
C GLU A 428 -11.44 11.09 17.94
N GLN A 429 -12.54 10.47 17.51
CA GLN A 429 -12.76 10.03 16.14
C GLN A 429 -13.85 10.85 15.43
N TYR A 430 -13.60 11.12 14.15
CA TYR A 430 -14.45 11.93 13.24
C TYR A 430 -15.05 11.09 12.11
N ARG A 431 -14.91 9.77 12.21
CA ARG A 431 -15.62 8.81 11.37
C ARG A 431 -16.89 8.44 12.13
N MET A 432 -17.02 7.23 12.64
CA MET A 432 -18.24 6.47 12.94
C MET A 432 -19.29 7.17 13.84
N ASN A 433 -20.55 6.75 13.70
CA ASN A 433 -21.55 6.92 14.75
C ASN A 433 -21.07 6.27 16.06
N GLU A 434 -21.48 6.81 17.21
CA GLU A 434 -21.08 6.31 18.53
C GLU A 434 -21.45 4.83 18.76
N MET A 435 -22.65 4.40 18.32
CA MET A 435 -23.10 3.02 18.41
C MET A 435 -22.25 2.06 17.58
N ILE A 436 -21.77 2.48 16.41
CA ILE A 436 -20.87 1.68 15.56
C ILE A 436 -19.48 1.59 16.22
N MET A 437 -18.99 2.70 16.80
CA MET A 437 -17.70 2.79 17.45
C MET A 437 -17.62 1.94 18.73
N GLY A 438 -18.72 1.86 19.50
CA GLY A 438 -18.71 1.37 20.89
C GLY A 438 -18.06 0.01 21.08
N TYR A 439 -18.43 -1.00 20.29
CA TYR A 439 -17.85 -2.34 20.44
C TYR A 439 -16.36 -2.40 20.09
N ALA A 440 -15.95 -1.73 19.01
CA ALA A 440 -14.53 -1.68 18.64
C ALA A 440 -13.71 -0.94 19.72
N SER A 441 -14.25 0.15 20.27
CA SER A 441 -13.65 0.90 21.39
C SER A 441 -13.44 0.02 22.62
N SER A 442 -14.46 -0.77 23.01
CA SER A 442 -14.39 -1.61 24.20
C SER A 442 -13.40 -2.75 24.07
N VAL A 443 -13.35 -3.42 22.91
CA VAL A 443 -12.50 -4.60 22.70
C VAL A 443 -11.04 -4.23 22.42
N PHE A 444 -10.80 -3.24 21.57
CA PHE A 444 -9.46 -2.96 21.04
C PHE A 444 -8.77 -1.76 21.67
N TYR A 445 -9.53 -0.86 22.31
CA TYR A 445 -9.02 0.44 22.75
C TYR A 445 -9.43 0.81 24.17
N GLU A 446 -9.79 -0.18 25.00
CA GLU A 446 -10.09 -0.01 26.44
C GLU A 446 -11.13 1.09 26.72
N ASN A 447 -12.14 1.25 25.85
CA ASN A 447 -13.16 2.31 25.93
C ASN A 447 -12.61 3.75 25.86
N LYS A 448 -11.38 3.95 25.36
CA LYS A 448 -10.78 5.30 25.26
C LYS A 448 -11.29 6.10 24.06
N LEU A 449 -11.89 5.46 23.05
CA LEU A 449 -12.38 6.19 21.87
C LEU A 449 -13.65 7.00 22.17
N LYS A 450 -13.69 8.22 21.64
CA LYS A 450 -14.81 9.16 21.78
C LYS A 450 -15.26 9.62 20.39
N ALA A 451 -16.56 9.55 20.12
CA ALA A 451 -17.11 10.07 18.89
C ALA A 451 -17.23 11.60 18.97
N HIS A 452 -16.63 12.32 18.03
CA HIS A 452 -16.82 13.77 17.95
C HIS A 452 -18.30 14.10 17.74
N HIS A 453 -18.78 15.21 18.31
CA HIS A 453 -20.20 15.57 18.30
C HIS A 453 -20.82 15.65 16.88
N THR A 454 -20.02 15.98 15.86
CA THR A 454 -20.48 16.02 14.45
C THR A 454 -20.81 14.66 13.86
N VAL A 455 -20.36 13.57 14.49
CA VAL A 455 -20.56 12.21 14.01
C VAL A 455 -21.24 11.28 15.00
N ALA A 456 -21.18 11.58 16.30
CA ALA A 456 -21.73 10.74 17.37
C ALA A 456 -23.18 10.30 17.09
N ALA A 457 -24.03 11.23 16.64
CA ALA A 457 -25.44 10.99 16.38
C ALA A 457 -25.80 10.84 14.89
N ARG A 458 -24.83 10.73 13.98
CA ARG A 458 -25.13 10.70 12.53
C ARG A 458 -25.83 9.40 12.14
N ARG A 459 -26.83 9.50 11.27
CA ARG A 459 -27.65 8.38 10.80
C ARG A 459 -27.81 8.42 9.29
N LEU A 460 -28.27 7.34 8.68
CA LEU A 460 -28.57 7.32 7.25
C LEU A 460 -29.84 8.13 6.94
N PHE A 461 -30.85 8.00 7.78
CA PHE A 461 -32.11 8.77 7.83
C PHE A 461 -32.58 8.89 9.29
N ALA A 462 -33.62 9.68 9.57
CA ALA A 462 -33.98 10.10 10.94
C ALA A 462 -34.22 8.92 11.90
N ASP A 463 -34.98 7.92 11.46
CA ASP A 463 -35.38 6.76 12.26
C ASP A 463 -34.47 5.54 12.04
N ASP A 464 -33.32 5.72 11.39
CA ASP A 464 -32.38 4.62 11.15
C ASP A 464 -31.63 4.20 12.42
N VAL A 465 -31.45 2.89 12.60
CA VAL A 465 -30.54 2.33 13.60
C VAL A 465 -29.15 2.17 12.98
N PRO A 466 -28.10 2.84 13.52
CA PRO A 466 -26.75 2.84 12.93
C PRO A 466 -26.07 1.47 12.87
N LEU A 467 -26.52 0.51 13.67
CA LEU A 467 -25.97 -0.84 13.72
C LEU A 467 -27.10 -1.85 13.48
N ALA A 468 -26.81 -2.90 12.73
CA ALA A 468 -27.67 -4.09 12.63
C ALA A 468 -26.80 -5.35 12.58
N PHE A 469 -27.07 -6.31 13.45
CA PHE A 469 -26.64 -7.70 13.29
C PHE A 469 -27.85 -8.52 12.85
N VAL A 470 -27.80 -9.05 11.64
CA VAL A 470 -28.87 -9.85 11.04
C VAL A 470 -28.47 -11.31 11.11
N ASP A 471 -29.11 -12.02 12.04
CA ASP A 471 -28.80 -13.40 12.36
C ASP A 471 -29.45 -14.37 11.38
N THR A 472 -28.63 -15.21 10.74
CA THR A 472 -29.06 -16.24 9.80
C THR A 472 -29.15 -17.63 10.43
N ALA A 473 -28.93 -17.75 11.74
CA ALA A 473 -29.05 -19.01 12.46
C ALA A 473 -30.42 -19.66 12.23
N GLY A 474 -30.42 -20.95 11.91
CA GLY A 474 -31.65 -21.71 11.67
C GLY A 474 -32.37 -21.41 10.34
N CYS A 475 -31.84 -20.55 9.48
CA CYS A 475 -32.44 -20.23 8.17
C CYS A 475 -32.06 -21.20 7.04
N GLY A 476 -31.17 -22.17 7.31
CA GLY A 476 -30.64 -23.09 6.29
C GLY A 476 -29.69 -22.43 5.29
N PHE A 477 -29.02 -21.36 5.69
CA PHE A 477 -28.03 -20.67 4.84
C PHE A 477 -26.69 -21.39 4.96
N ASP A 478 -26.54 -22.50 4.25
CA ASP A 478 -25.39 -23.39 4.37
C ASP A 478 -24.19 -22.90 3.54
N GLU A 479 -23.01 -22.94 4.15
CA GLU A 479 -21.77 -22.60 3.45
C GLU A 479 -21.39 -23.67 2.40
N LYS A 480 -20.74 -23.23 1.32
CA LYS A 480 -20.20 -24.09 0.26
C LYS A 480 -18.68 -23.92 0.18
N ALA A 481 -17.97 -25.04 0.24
CA ALA A 481 -16.52 -25.06 0.06
C ALA A 481 -16.18 -25.07 -1.44
N GLU A 482 -15.42 -24.08 -1.89
CA GLU A 482 -15.00 -23.91 -3.28
C GLU A 482 -13.48 -23.79 -3.37
N GLY A 483 -12.82 -24.93 -3.58
CA GLY A 483 -11.36 -25.02 -3.59
C GLY A 483 -10.77 -24.66 -2.23
N THR A 484 -10.04 -23.54 -2.15
CA THR A 484 -9.43 -23.03 -0.91
C THR A 484 -10.21 -21.89 -0.26
N SER A 485 -11.41 -21.58 -0.76
CA SER A 485 -12.28 -20.51 -0.24
C SER A 485 -13.67 -21.02 0.10
N THR A 486 -14.52 -20.13 0.61
CA THR A 486 -15.89 -20.45 1.06
C THR A 486 -16.85 -19.41 0.52
N SER A 487 -18.05 -19.84 0.15
CA SER A 487 -19.18 -19.00 -0.24
C SER A 487 -20.43 -19.39 0.54
N ASN A 488 -21.41 -18.50 0.60
CA ASN A 488 -22.74 -18.75 1.15
C ASN A 488 -23.77 -18.06 0.24
N PRO A 489 -24.32 -18.80 -0.75
CA PRO A 489 -25.25 -18.26 -1.73
C PRO A 489 -26.51 -17.64 -1.15
N GLU A 490 -27.07 -18.30 -0.13
CA GLU A 490 -28.30 -17.92 0.52
C GLU A 490 -28.11 -16.65 1.36
N GLU A 491 -26.99 -16.52 2.08
CA GLU A 491 -26.60 -15.29 2.79
C GLU A 491 -26.40 -14.11 1.80
N ALA A 492 -25.78 -14.34 0.65
CA ALA A 492 -25.60 -13.30 -0.36
C ALA A 492 -26.93 -12.83 -0.95
N SER A 493 -27.82 -13.77 -1.32
CA SER A 493 -29.15 -13.44 -1.82
C SER A 493 -29.96 -12.64 -0.78
N PHE A 494 -29.90 -13.06 0.48
CA PHE A 494 -30.53 -12.35 1.58
C PHE A 494 -29.96 -10.94 1.78
N LEU A 495 -28.63 -10.78 1.74
CA LEU A 495 -27.97 -9.49 1.87
C LEU A 495 -28.50 -8.48 0.85
N PHE A 496 -28.67 -8.90 -0.41
CA PHE A 496 -29.22 -8.04 -1.46
C PHE A 496 -30.70 -7.71 -1.25
N ARG A 497 -31.52 -8.64 -0.74
CA ARG A 497 -32.90 -8.36 -0.35
C ARG A 497 -32.96 -7.29 0.74
N HIS A 498 -32.17 -7.46 1.80
CA HIS A 498 -32.09 -6.48 2.89
C HIS A 498 -31.56 -5.11 2.40
N LEU A 499 -30.58 -5.11 1.50
CA LEU A 499 -30.06 -3.89 0.88
C LEU A 499 -31.12 -3.17 0.03
N LEU A 500 -31.90 -3.90 -0.77
CA LEU A 500 -32.99 -3.33 -1.58
C LEU A 500 -34.05 -2.67 -0.69
N GLN A 501 -34.41 -3.30 0.43
CA GLN A 501 -35.33 -2.73 1.41
C GLN A 501 -34.76 -1.47 2.07
N LEU A 502 -33.47 -1.47 2.42
CA LEU A 502 -32.80 -0.28 2.94
C LEU A 502 -32.84 0.87 1.91
N VAL A 503 -32.57 0.58 0.64
CA VAL A 503 -32.63 1.56 -0.45
C VAL A 503 -34.06 2.05 -0.69
N ALA A 504 -35.06 1.18 -0.62
CA ALA A 504 -36.47 1.56 -0.73
C ALA A 504 -36.88 2.51 0.42
N THR A 505 -36.52 2.15 1.66
CA THR A 505 -36.77 2.98 2.84
C THR A 505 -36.05 4.33 2.71
N TRP A 506 -34.77 4.31 2.32
CA TRP A 506 -34.01 5.52 2.06
C TRP A 506 -34.68 6.39 1.01
N LYS A 507 -35.15 5.86 -0.14
CA LYS A 507 -35.87 6.63 -1.16
C LYS A 507 -37.12 7.36 -0.61
N THR A 508 -37.81 6.77 0.37
CA THR A 508 -38.97 7.42 1.01
C THR A 508 -38.58 8.50 2.03
N GLN A 509 -37.40 8.41 2.64
CA GLN A 509 -36.95 9.28 3.73
C GLN A 509 -35.77 10.21 3.37
N GLN A 510 -35.21 10.09 2.16
CA GLN A 510 -33.98 10.76 1.73
C GLN A 510 -34.08 12.29 1.72
N GLY A 511 -35.29 12.84 1.53
CA GLY A 511 -35.46 14.25 1.17
C GLY A 511 -34.63 14.61 -0.07
N ASN A 512 -33.70 15.56 0.09
CA ASN A 512 -32.77 16.00 -0.97
C ASN A 512 -31.35 15.41 -0.84
N ASN A 513 -31.15 14.38 -0.01
CA ASN A 513 -29.82 13.80 0.18
C ASN A 513 -29.38 12.96 -1.02
N PRO A 514 -28.08 12.98 -1.39
CA PRO A 514 -27.55 12.11 -2.43
C PRO A 514 -27.55 10.64 -1.99
N PHE A 515 -27.54 9.73 -2.97
CA PHE A 515 -27.43 8.28 -2.71
C PHE A 515 -26.19 7.99 -1.85
N PRO A 516 -26.31 7.23 -0.75
CA PRO A 516 -25.19 6.94 0.13
C PRO A 516 -24.15 6.09 -0.60
N GLU A 517 -22.87 6.33 -0.33
CA GLU A 517 -21.85 5.39 -0.78
C GLU A 517 -21.93 4.10 0.06
N ILE A 518 -21.96 2.95 -0.60
CA ILE A 518 -22.15 1.63 0.03
C ILE A 518 -20.92 0.76 -0.25
N ALA A 519 -20.46 0.04 0.76
CA ALA A 519 -19.58 -1.10 0.56
C ALA A 519 -20.21 -2.40 1.05
N ILE A 520 -20.04 -3.45 0.27
CA ILE A 520 -20.34 -4.82 0.65
C ILE A 520 -19.00 -5.54 0.76
N ILE A 521 -18.68 -6.04 1.94
CA ILE A 521 -17.40 -6.70 2.21
C ILE A 521 -17.60 -8.10 2.78
N SER A 522 -16.67 -8.98 2.46
CA SER A 522 -16.60 -10.33 3.03
C SER A 522 -15.13 -10.74 3.28
N PRO A 523 -14.84 -11.58 4.28
CA PRO A 523 -13.50 -12.16 4.46
C PRO A 523 -13.11 -13.10 3.31
N TYR A 524 -14.08 -13.66 2.58
CA TYR A 524 -13.84 -14.75 1.63
C TYR A 524 -13.93 -14.26 0.19
N LYS A 525 -12.90 -14.55 -0.60
CA LYS A 525 -12.81 -14.11 -1.99
C LYS A 525 -13.93 -14.70 -2.87
N GLN A 526 -14.31 -15.95 -2.65
CA GLN A 526 -15.39 -16.58 -3.42
C GLN A 526 -16.74 -15.95 -3.12
N GLN A 527 -17.02 -15.63 -1.86
CA GLN A 527 -18.20 -14.86 -1.49
C GLN A 527 -18.23 -13.48 -2.16
N VAL A 528 -17.09 -12.80 -2.26
CA VAL A 528 -16.99 -11.52 -2.98
C VAL A 528 -17.38 -11.66 -4.45
N TYR A 529 -16.95 -12.71 -5.14
CA TYR A 529 -17.34 -12.95 -6.54
C TYR A 529 -18.83 -13.18 -6.70
N LEU A 530 -19.41 -13.99 -5.81
CA LEU A 530 -20.84 -14.21 -5.79
C LEU A 530 -21.62 -12.90 -5.53
N LEU A 531 -21.18 -12.08 -4.56
CA LEU A 531 -21.79 -10.78 -4.28
C LEU A 531 -21.67 -9.80 -5.46
N GLN A 532 -20.55 -9.85 -6.20
CA GLN A 532 -20.37 -9.06 -7.42
C GLN A 532 -21.34 -9.49 -8.53
N GLU A 533 -21.55 -10.80 -8.70
CA GLU A 533 -22.52 -11.35 -9.64
C GLU A 533 -23.95 -10.92 -9.25
N GLN A 534 -24.33 -11.04 -7.98
CA GLN A 534 -25.65 -10.60 -7.49
C GLN A 534 -25.88 -9.10 -7.73
N LEU A 535 -24.86 -8.24 -7.56
CA LEU A 535 -24.98 -6.81 -7.86
C LEU A 535 -25.31 -6.53 -9.32
N GLN A 536 -24.77 -7.32 -10.25
CA GLN A 536 -25.03 -7.16 -11.70
C GLN A 536 -26.47 -7.53 -12.06
N HIS A 537 -27.09 -8.42 -11.29
CA HIS A 537 -28.49 -8.85 -11.49
C HIS A 537 -29.51 -8.01 -10.72
N ALA A 538 -29.08 -7.14 -9.80
CA ALA A 538 -29.96 -6.27 -9.02
C ALA A 538 -30.36 -5.00 -9.81
N ALA A 539 -31.37 -5.12 -10.66
CA ALA A 539 -31.83 -4.05 -11.57
C ALA A 539 -32.08 -2.69 -10.89
N GLU A 540 -32.60 -2.68 -9.66
CA GLU A 540 -32.88 -1.46 -8.89
C GLU A 540 -31.63 -0.75 -8.35
N LEU A 541 -30.51 -1.48 -8.25
CA LEU A 541 -29.21 -0.96 -7.78
C LEU A 541 -28.31 -0.52 -8.93
N LEU A 542 -28.57 -0.99 -10.16
CA LEU A 542 -27.78 -0.63 -11.35
C LEU A 542 -27.63 0.89 -11.56
N PRO A 543 -28.65 1.74 -11.37
CA PRO A 543 -28.50 3.19 -11.46
C PRO A 543 -27.49 3.78 -10.47
N HIS A 544 -27.21 3.06 -9.38
CA HIS A 544 -26.30 3.45 -8.31
C HIS A 544 -25.05 2.58 -8.22
N ALA A 545 -24.78 1.72 -9.22
CA ALA A 545 -23.68 0.77 -9.18
C ALA A 545 -22.32 1.45 -8.95
N ALA A 546 -22.12 2.66 -9.46
CA ALA A 546 -20.89 3.44 -9.23
C ALA A 546 -20.67 3.84 -7.75
N SER A 547 -21.73 3.87 -6.95
CA SER A 547 -21.70 4.18 -5.52
C SER A 547 -21.65 2.94 -4.64
N ILE A 548 -21.68 1.74 -5.22
CA ILE A 548 -21.68 0.45 -4.51
C ILE A 548 -20.39 -0.30 -4.86
N SER A 549 -19.57 -0.60 -3.86
CA SER A 549 -18.33 -1.36 -4.06
C SER A 549 -18.37 -2.70 -3.33
N VAL A 550 -17.98 -3.79 -4.01
CA VAL A 550 -17.94 -5.14 -3.44
C VAL A 550 -16.50 -5.64 -3.38
N ASN A 551 -15.97 -5.89 -2.18
CA ASN A 551 -14.54 -6.09 -1.94
C ASN A 551 -14.27 -7.09 -0.81
N THR A 552 -13.03 -7.58 -0.68
CA THR A 552 -12.62 -8.26 0.54
C THR A 552 -12.32 -7.23 1.64
N ILE A 553 -12.29 -7.67 2.91
CA ILE A 553 -11.90 -6.80 4.03
C ILE A 553 -10.51 -6.19 3.79
N ASP A 554 -9.54 -7.01 3.38
CA ASP A 554 -8.15 -6.62 3.14
C ASP A 554 -8.04 -5.56 2.02
N SER A 555 -8.77 -5.71 0.90
CA SER A 555 -8.71 -4.73 -0.21
C SER A 555 -9.44 -3.43 0.09
N PHE A 556 -10.33 -3.44 1.08
CA PHE A 556 -11.12 -2.28 1.49
C PHE A 556 -10.45 -1.44 2.61
N GLN A 557 -9.24 -1.83 3.02
CA GLN A 557 -8.47 -1.12 4.03
C GLN A 557 -8.20 0.34 3.64
N GLY A 558 -8.26 1.23 4.64
CA GLY A 558 -8.05 2.68 4.46
C GLY A 558 -9.23 3.42 3.81
N GLN A 559 -10.22 2.71 3.28
CA GLN A 559 -11.45 3.32 2.74
C GLN A 559 -12.50 3.52 3.84
N GLU A 560 -13.55 4.28 3.52
CA GLU A 560 -14.74 4.46 4.34
C GLU A 560 -15.96 4.68 3.44
N ARG A 561 -17.15 4.31 3.91
CA ARG A 561 -18.43 4.46 3.19
C ARG A 561 -19.54 4.85 4.12
N ASP A 562 -20.59 5.48 3.59
CA ASP A 562 -21.78 5.82 4.35
C ASP A 562 -22.45 4.59 4.96
N VAL A 563 -22.55 3.52 4.18
CA VAL A 563 -23.09 2.23 4.62
C VAL A 563 -22.08 1.12 4.35
N VAL A 564 -21.89 0.22 5.31
CA VAL A 564 -21.08 -1.00 5.13
C VAL A 564 -21.91 -2.21 5.49
N TYR A 565 -21.99 -3.15 4.57
CA TYR A 565 -22.52 -4.49 4.75
C TYR A 565 -21.36 -5.47 4.88
N ILE A 566 -21.39 -6.33 5.89
CA ILE A 566 -20.42 -7.41 6.11
C ILE A 566 -21.15 -8.74 5.97
N SER A 567 -20.74 -9.55 5.00
CA SER A 567 -21.15 -10.95 4.85
C SER A 567 -20.13 -11.84 5.54
N MET A 568 -20.54 -12.50 6.63
CA MET A 568 -19.67 -13.35 7.45
C MET A 568 -19.42 -14.72 6.82
N THR A 569 -20.30 -15.20 5.94
CA THR A 569 -20.19 -16.41 5.11
C THR A 569 -20.23 -17.74 5.88
N ARG A 570 -19.58 -17.82 7.05
CA ARG A 570 -19.44 -19.06 7.82
C ARG A 570 -20.75 -19.44 8.49
N SER A 571 -21.19 -20.65 8.19
CA SER A 571 -22.43 -21.26 8.69
C SER A 571 -22.29 -22.77 8.54
N ASN A 572 -21.95 -23.49 9.62
CA ASN A 572 -21.65 -24.92 9.57
C ASN A 572 -21.84 -25.60 10.94
N ALA A 573 -22.20 -26.89 10.91
CA ALA A 573 -22.41 -27.70 12.12
C ALA A 573 -21.14 -27.93 12.95
N ASP A 574 -19.97 -27.85 12.32
CA ASP A 574 -18.66 -28.04 12.96
C ASP A 574 -18.15 -26.80 13.70
N ASN A 575 -18.91 -25.70 13.68
CA ASN A 575 -18.59 -24.48 14.41
C ASN A 575 -17.23 -23.86 14.02
N ASN A 576 -16.79 -24.12 12.79
CA ASN A 576 -15.52 -23.64 12.27
C ASN A 576 -15.68 -22.25 11.66
N ILE A 577 -14.91 -21.30 12.19
CA ILE A 577 -14.91 -19.89 11.78
C ILE A 577 -13.76 -19.53 10.82
N GLY A 578 -12.77 -20.40 10.64
CA GLY A 578 -11.65 -20.20 9.71
C GLY A 578 -10.95 -18.83 9.84
N PHE A 579 -10.92 -18.06 8.74
CA PHE A 579 -10.29 -16.74 8.63
C PHE A 579 -10.88 -15.68 9.57
N LEU A 580 -12.06 -15.91 10.13
CA LEU A 580 -12.69 -15.02 11.11
C LEU A 580 -12.05 -15.09 12.51
N SER A 581 -11.11 -16.02 12.75
CA SER A 581 -10.35 -16.09 14.01
C SER A 581 -9.44 -14.86 14.25
N ASP A 582 -9.01 -14.18 13.18
CA ASP A 582 -8.28 -12.92 13.29
C ASP A 582 -9.25 -11.74 13.50
N ILE A 583 -9.47 -11.41 14.76
CA ILE A 583 -10.38 -10.33 15.18
C ILE A 583 -9.94 -8.94 14.69
N ARG A 584 -8.66 -8.74 14.32
CA ARG A 584 -8.18 -7.45 13.78
C ARG A 584 -8.78 -7.17 12.40
N ARG A 585 -9.08 -8.21 11.61
CA ARG A 585 -9.86 -8.09 10.36
C ARG A 585 -11.24 -7.51 10.63
N MET A 586 -11.91 -8.01 11.66
CA MET A 586 -13.24 -7.51 12.00
C MET A 586 -13.19 -6.09 12.56
N ASN A 587 -12.17 -5.74 13.36
CA ASN A 587 -11.93 -4.34 13.74
C ASN A 587 -11.83 -3.44 12.51
N VAL A 588 -11.05 -3.84 11.50
CA VAL A 588 -10.97 -3.10 10.24
C VAL A 588 -12.32 -3.01 9.58
N ALA A 589 -13.04 -4.12 9.39
CA ALA A 589 -14.32 -4.17 8.68
C ALA A 589 -15.40 -3.28 9.33
N MET A 590 -15.61 -3.42 10.65
CA MET A 590 -16.61 -2.66 11.41
C MET A 590 -16.34 -1.15 11.37
N THR A 591 -15.07 -0.76 11.39
CA THR A 591 -14.66 0.65 11.49
C THR A 591 -14.59 1.38 10.14
N ARG A 592 -15.09 0.77 9.05
CA ARG A 592 -15.26 1.43 7.75
C ARG A 592 -16.60 2.14 7.59
N ALA A 593 -17.60 1.72 8.37
CA ALA A 593 -18.95 2.26 8.29
C ALA A 593 -18.99 3.69 8.82
N ARG A 594 -19.62 4.58 8.06
CA ARG A 594 -19.83 5.93 8.53
C ARG A 594 -21.13 6.06 9.32
N LYS A 595 -22.26 5.87 8.65
CA LYS A 595 -23.61 6.12 9.19
C LYS A 595 -24.31 4.84 9.59
N LYS A 596 -24.14 3.75 8.81
CA LYS A 596 -24.78 2.46 9.08
C LYS A 596 -23.82 1.29 8.85
N LEU A 597 -23.79 0.37 9.81
CA LEU A 597 -23.10 -0.92 9.74
C LEU A 597 -24.15 -2.04 9.79
N VAL A 598 -24.15 -2.92 8.80
CA VAL A 598 -24.96 -4.13 8.78
C VAL A 598 -24.05 -5.34 8.72
N VAL A 599 -24.18 -6.27 9.65
CA VAL A 599 -23.43 -7.53 9.67
C VAL A 599 -24.43 -8.67 9.52
N VAL A 600 -24.25 -9.49 8.49
CA VAL A 600 -25.08 -10.66 8.21
C VAL A 600 -24.26 -11.91 8.49
N GLY A 601 -24.77 -12.81 9.32
CA GLY A 601 -24.07 -14.05 9.62
C GLY A 601 -24.82 -14.95 10.60
N ASP A 602 -24.34 -16.19 10.72
CA ASP A 602 -24.93 -17.21 11.58
C ASP A 602 -24.38 -17.11 13.01
N SER A 603 -25.22 -16.69 13.96
CA SER A 603 -24.84 -16.58 15.37
C SER A 603 -24.42 -17.90 15.99
N ALA A 604 -25.00 -19.04 15.56
CA ALA A 604 -24.71 -20.35 16.11
C ALA A 604 -23.25 -20.74 15.81
N THR A 605 -22.80 -20.51 14.56
CA THR A 605 -21.41 -20.73 14.14
C THR A 605 -20.46 -19.68 14.74
N LEU A 606 -20.83 -18.40 14.72
CA LEU A 606 -19.92 -17.29 15.08
C LEU A 606 -19.65 -17.20 16.58
N SER A 607 -20.64 -17.47 17.43
CA SER A 607 -20.58 -17.30 18.90
C SER A 607 -19.51 -18.13 19.61
N GLN A 608 -18.87 -19.06 18.90
CA GLN A 608 -17.77 -19.89 19.40
C GLN A 608 -16.53 -19.08 19.77
N LEU A 609 -16.33 -17.93 19.09
CA LEU A 609 -15.28 -16.99 19.48
C LEU A 609 -15.89 -15.96 20.44
N PRO A 610 -15.30 -15.74 21.63
CA PRO A 610 -15.79 -14.75 22.59
C PRO A 610 -15.99 -13.35 22.00
N PHE A 611 -15.17 -13.00 21.02
CA PHE A 611 -15.27 -11.76 20.27
C PHE A 611 -16.61 -11.61 19.51
N TYR A 612 -17.09 -12.66 18.82
CA TYR A 612 -18.36 -12.55 18.09
C TYR A 612 -19.56 -12.69 19.03
N ALA A 613 -19.48 -13.55 20.05
CA ALA A 613 -20.51 -13.62 21.08
C ALA A 613 -20.71 -12.26 21.78
N GLY A 614 -19.61 -11.58 22.12
CA GLY A 614 -19.66 -10.23 22.69
C GLY A 614 -20.25 -9.19 21.73
N PHE A 615 -20.00 -9.31 20.42
CA PHE A 615 -20.55 -8.38 19.42
C PHE A 615 -22.06 -8.56 19.26
N ILE A 616 -22.53 -9.81 19.26
CA ILE A 616 -23.96 -10.14 19.18
C ILE A 616 -24.68 -9.63 20.43
N ALA A 617 -24.14 -9.91 21.63
CA ALA A 617 -24.69 -9.38 22.88
C ALA A 617 -24.69 -7.85 22.92
N TYR A 618 -23.67 -7.20 22.37
CA TYR A 618 -23.63 -5.74 22.21
C TYR A 618 -24.74 -5.26 21.27
N ALA A 619 -24.96 -5.93 20.13
CA ALA A 619 -26.04 -5.58 19.21
C ALA A 619 -27.42 -5.74 19.86
N GLU A 620 -27.66 -6.81 20.62
CA GLU A 620 -28.89 -7.02 21.39
C GLU A 620 -29.12 -5.88 22.40
N ALA A 621 -28.09 -5.53 23.18
CA ALA A 621 -28.17 -4.45 24.18
C ALA A 621 -28.47 -3.08 23.55
N GLN A 622 -28.10 -2.87 22.28
CA GLN A 622 -28.39 -1.65 21.53
C GLN A 622 -29.71 -1.70 20.74
N ASN A 623 -30.51 -2.76 20.88
CA ASN A 623 -31.70 -3.04 20.06
C ASN A 623 -31.38 -3.06 18.55
N ALA A 624 -30.22 -3.60 18.21
CA ALA A 624 -29.67 -3.71 16.86
C ALA A 624 -29.57 -5.16 16.36
N TYR A 625 -30.05 -6.14 17.13
CA TYR A 625 -30.16 -7.54 16.70
C TYR A 625 -31.47 -7.75 15.93
N GLN A 626 -31.40 -8.47 14.82
CA GLN A 626 -32.55 -8.81 13.97
C GLN A 626 -32.43 -10.27 13.51
N SER A 627 -33.54 -11.00 13.45
CA SER A 627 -33.55 -12.33 12.84
C SER A 627 -33.81 -12.23 11.33
N ALA A 628 -33.09 -13.00 10.52
CA ALA A 628 -33.34 -13.07 9.08
C ALA A 628 -34.78 -13.55 8.76
N TRP A 629 -35.43 -14.28 9.67
CA TRP A 629 -36.84 -14.68 9.56
C TRP A 629 -37.80 -13.48 9.46
N GLU A 630 -37.47 -12.35 10.09
CA GLU A 630 -38.28 -11.11 10.02
C GLU A 630 -38.38 -10.55 8.59
N PHE A 631 -37.51 -11.01 7.69
CA PHE A 631 -37.38 -10.56 6.31
C PHE A 631 -37.64 -11.66 5.28
N MET A 632 -38.02 -12.88 5.71
CA MET A 632 -38.28 -14.00 4.80
C MET A 632 -39.67 -13.97 4.15
N ASP A 633 -40.64 -13.31 4.79
CA ASP A 633 -42.04 -13.21 4.33
C ASP A 633 -42.32 -11.97 3.44
N LEU A 634 -41.27 -11.23 3.06
CA LEU A 634 -41.34 -9.97 2.30
C LEU A 634 -40.92 -10.12 0.84
#